data_AF-A0A3N5QD56-F1
#
_entry.id   AF-A0A3N5QD56-F1
#
_cell.length_a   1.000
_cell.length_b   1.000
_cell.length_c   1.000
_cell.angle_alpha   90.00
_cell.angle_beta   90.00
_cell.angle_gamma   90.00
#
_symmetry.space_group_name_H-M   'P 1'
#
loop_
_entity.id
_entity.type
_entity.pdbx_description
1 polymer ?
#
loop_
_entity_poly.entity_id
_entity_poly.type
_entity_poly.pdbx_seq_one_letter_code
_entity_poly.pdbx_strand_id
1 'polypeptide(L)'
;MSVRYVLLLLTAICVAVPAWAQTTFSGTVNTATAVTAISTSGCQTAIGVDDAAGFATGDRILVIQMQDAASGGPCGLFDLATIASVSGNVLTVRERLAHTYDLSGAVQVVRVATATNAIVTGTISPLPFNGRIGGVVVFEVSGTLELRAAITATGAGFRGGVAAPGNAPCSIMTLIGPNGSADLARRGEGIVFCPPATGSG
;
A
#
# COMPACT_ATOMS: atom_id res chain seq x y z
N MET A 1 -31.56 52.30 -55.31
CA MET A 1 -30.61 52.27 -54.19
C MET A 1 -31.31 51.66 -52.99
N SER A 2 -30.88 50.49 -52.50
CA SER A 2 -30.96 50.11 -51.07
C SER A 2 -30.53 48.64 -50.87
N VAL A 3 -29.21 48.48 -50.83
CA VAL A 3 -28.34 47.59 -50.04
C VAL A 3 -28.89 46.23 -49.55
N ARG A 4 -28.24 45.17 -50.05
CA ARG A 4 -28.24 43.79 -49.55
C ARG A 4 -27.48 43.70 -48.22
N TYR A 5 -28.09 43.12 -47.17
CA TYR A 5 -27.38 42.75 -45.94
C TYR A 5 -27.23 41.23 -45.86
N VAL A 6 -26.03 40.74 -46.23
CA VAL A 6 -25.58 39.38 -45.95
C VAL A 6 -25.05 39.38 -44.53
N LEU A 7 -25.81 38.81 -43.59
CA LEU A 7 -25.42 38.64 -42.20
C LEU A 7 -24.44 37.47 -42.11
N LEU A 8 -23.15 37.77 -42.00
CA LEU A 8 -22.07 36.79 -41.91
C LEU A 8 -21.95 36.31 -40.45
N LEU A 9 -22.60 35.19 -40.13
CA LEU A 9 -22.51 34.50 -38.85
C LEU A 9 -21.11 33.89 -38.71
N LEU A 10 -20.19 34.59 -38.04
CA LEU A 10 -18.91 34.05 -37.59
C LEU A 10 -19.18 33.08 -36.42
N THR A 11 -19.40 31.81 -36.73
CA THR A 11 -19.33 30.74 -35.75
C THR A 11 -17.87 30.58 -35.33
N ALA A 12 -17.51 31.13 -34.17
CA ALA A 12 -16.26 30.82 -33.49
C ALA A 12 -16.27 29.34 -33.10
N ILE A 13 -15.70 28.49 -33.95
CA ILE A 13 -15.32 27.13 -33.58
C ILE A 13 -14.19 27.26 -32.57
N CYS A 14 -14.55 27.21 -31.28
CA CYS A 14 -13.61 26.96 -30.19
C CYS A 14 -13.24 25.48 -30.28
N VAL A 15 -12.18 25.16 -31.01
CA VAL A 15 -11.55 23.84 -30.95
C VAL A 15 -10.99 23.72 -29.53
N ALA A 16 -11.70 23.01 -28.66
CA ALA A 16 -11.17 22.59 -27.37
C ALA A 16 -10.03 21.61 -27.65
N VAL A 17 -8.80 22.13 -27.74
CA VAL A 17 -7.61 21.29 -27.80
C VAL A 17 -7.56 20.53 -26.46
N PRO A 18 -7.52 19.19 -26.44
CA PRO A 18 -7.31 18.47 -25.21
C PRO A 18 -5.89 18.84 -24.71
N ALA A 19 -5.82 19.71 -23.71
CA ALA A 19 -4.59 19.92 -22.98
C ALA A 19 -4.28 18.60 -22.25
N TRP A 20 -3.25 17.89 -22.68
CA TRP A 20 -2.72 16.76 -21.92
C TRP A 20 -2.12 17.29 -20.63
N ALA A 21 -2.95 17.42 -19.60
CA ALA A 21 -2.49 17.72 -18.26
C ALA A 21 -1.64 16.53 -17.77
N GLN A 22 -0.39 16.80 -17.43
CA GLN A 22 0.46 15.83 -16.74
C GLN A 22 -0.06 15.63 -15.32
N THR A 23 -0.16 14.38 -14.87
CA THR A 23 -0.61 14.08 -13.50
C THR A 23 0.49 14.47 -12.50
N THR A 24 0.16 15.23 -11.47
CA THR A 24 1.15 15.65 -10.46
C THR A 24 1.10 14.71 -9.26
N PHE A 25 2.24 14.15 -8.87
CA PHE A 25 2.39 13.36 -7.63
C PHE A 25 3.13 14.15 -6.55
N SER A 26 2.62 14.08 -5.32
CA SER A 26 3.21 14.70 -4.13
C SER A 26 2.59 14.09 -2.86
N GLY A 27 3.35 14.05 -1.76
CA GLY A 27 2.86 13.56 -0.47
C GLY A 27 2.59 12.05 -0.46
N THR A 28 1.47 11.65 0.16
CA THR A 28 1.04 10.24 0.18
C THR A 28 0.16 9.94 -1.02
N VAL A 29 0.68 9.13 -1.94
CA VAL A 29 0.01 8.79 -3.20
C VAL A 29 -0.82 7.51 -3.14
N ASN A 30 -0.63 6.70 -2.10
CA ASN A 30 -1.25 5.39 -1.95
C ASN A 30 -2.32 5.36 -0.88
N THR A 31 -3.36 4.56 -1.14
CA THR A 31 -4.37 4.15 -0.15
C THR A 31 -4.14 2.67 0.16
N ALA A 32 -4.08 2.30 1.44
CA ALA A 32 -3.83 0.93 1.87
C ALA A 32 -4.91 0.46 2.85
N THR A 33 -5.23 -0.83 2.80
CA THR A 33 -6.18 -1.49 3.71
C THR A 33 -5.66 -2.88 4.08
N ALA A 34 -5.94 -3.32 5.31
CA ALA A 34 -5.48 -4.62 5.78
C ALA A 34 -6.35 -5.74 5.21
N VAL A 35 -5.74 -6.88 4.92
CA VAL A 35 -6.47 -8.07 4.44
C VAL A 35 -6.98 -8.88 5.62
N THR A 36 -8.24 -9.28 5.55
CA THR A 36 -8.92 -10.11 6.56
C THR A 36 -9.18 -11.54 6.08
N ALA A 37 -9.32 -11.73 4.77
CA ALA A 37 -9.50 -13.04 4.16
C ALA A 37 -9.04 -13.03 2.70
N ILE A 38 -8.52 -14.16 2.21
CA ILE A 38 -8.30 -14.39 0.78
C ILE A 38 -8.92 -15.73 0.43
N SER A 39 -9.81 -15.71 -0.57
CA SER A 39 -10.45 -16.90 -1.10
C SER A 39 -10.31 -16.94 -2.61
N THR A 40 -9.69 -17.99 -3.11
CA THR A 40 -9.48 -18.19 -4.55
C THR A 40 -10.38 -19.31 -5.05
N SER A 41 -11.21 -19.02 -6.05
CA SER A 41 -12.11 -20.00 -6.67
C SER A 41 -11.97 -19.95 -8.19
N GLY A 42 -11.47 -21.03 -8.78
CA GLY A 42 -11.17 -21.07 -10.22
C GLY A 42 -10.11 -20.03 -10.61
N CYS A 43 -10.46 -19.14 -11.53
CA CYS A 43 -9.57 -18.08 -12.02
C CYS A 43 -9.73 -16.74 -11.29
N GLN A 44 -10.64 -16.64 -10.32
CA GLN A 44 -10.91 -15.41 -9.58
C GLN A 44 -10.42 -15.51 -8.14
N THR A 45 -9.94 -14.38 -7.62
CA THR A 45 -9.57 -14.24 -6.21
C THR A 45 -10.46 -13.16 -5.58
N ALA A 46 -11.06 -13.47 -4.45
CA ALA A 46 -11.76 -12.50 -3.62
C ALA A 46 -10.92 -12.22 -2.37
N ILE A 47 -10.75 -10.93 -2.08
CA ILE A 47 -9.93 -10.41 -0.99
C ILE A 47 -10.86 -9.67 -0.05
N GLY A 48 -11.09 -10.21 1.14
CA GLY A 48 -11.72 -9.50 2.24
C GLY A 48 -10.74 -8.49 2.82
N VAL A 49 -11.18 -7.25 2.99
CA VAL A 49 -10.39 -6.17 3.58
C VAL A 49 -11.09 -5.59 4.81
N ASP A 50 -10.37 -4.84 5.63
CA ASP A 50 -10.97 -4.11 6.77
C ASP A 50 -11.93 -3.03 6.30
N ASP A 51 -11.50 -2.25 5.31
CA ASP A 51 -12.25 -1.15 4.72
C ASP A 51 -11.93 -1.06 3.22
N ALA A 52 -12.96 -1.10 2.39
CA ALA A 52 -12.85 -0.94 0.93
C ALA A 52 -13.02 0.51 0.47
N ALA A 53 -13.14 1.48 1.39
CA ALA A 53 -13.19 2.89 1.05
C ALA A 53 -11.96 3.31 0.24
N GLY A 54 -12.20 4.00 -0.87
CA GLY A 54 -11.14 4.41 -1.79
C GLY A 54 -10.68 3.33 -2.77
N PHE A 55 -11.36 2.18 -2.86
CA PHE A 55 -11.16 1.19 -3.92
C PHE A 55 -12.36 1.15 -4.87
N ALA A 56 -12.10 1.15 -6.17
CA ALA A 56 -13.12 1.10 -7.20
C ALA A 56 -12.85 0.00 -8.23
N THR A 57 -13.89 -0.39 -8.96
CA THR A 57 -13.75 -1.33 -10.06
C THR A 57 -12.82 -0.76 -11.14
N GLY A 58 -11.86 -1.54 -11.58
CA GLY A 58 -10.82 -1.14 -12.54
C GLY A 58 -9.53 -0.61 -11.90
N ASP A 59 -9.51 -0.37 -10.59
CA ASP A 59 -8.30 0.06 -9.90
C ASP A 59 -7.20 -1.02 -9.97
N ARG A 60 -5.97 -0.56 -10.15
CA ARG A 60 -4.77 -1.40 -10.03
C ARG A 60 -4.37 -1.48 -8.56
N ILE A 61 -4.11 -2.68 -8.07
CA ILE A 61 -3.76 -2.92 -6.68
C ILE A 61 -2.50 -3.78 -6.56
N LEU A 62 -1.77 -3.56 -5.48
CA LEU A 62 -0.66 -4.37 -5.00
C LEU A 62 -1.14 -5.12 -3.75
N VAL A 63 -1.10 -6.44 -3.78
CA VAL A 63 -1.22 -7.28 -2.58
C VAL A 63 0.18 -7.57 -2.10
N ILE A 64 0.49 -7.32 -0.83
CA ILE A 64 1.84 -7.51 -0.30
C ILE A 64 1.81 -8.03 1.14
N GLN A 65 2.70 -8.99 1.42
CA GLN A 65 2.97 -9.48 2.77
C GLN A 65 4.15 -8.71 3.37
N MET A 66 3.91 -8.01 4.48
CA MET A 66 4.92 -7.13 5.06
C MET A 66 5.90 -7.88 5.95
N GLN A 67 5.42 -8.81 6.76
CA GLN A 67 6.22 -9.54 7.75
C GLN A 67 6.28 -11.04 7.41
N ASP A 68 7.18 -11.78 8.06
CA ASP A 68 7.10 -13.23 8.04
C ASP A 68 5.79 -13.68 8.69
N ALA A 69 5.23 -14.72 8.11
CA ALA A 69 4.16 -15.48 8.71
C ALA A 69 4.60 -16.05 10.06
N ALA A 70 3.66 -16.24 10.98
CA ALA A 70 3.94 -16.97 12.23
C ALA A 70 4.45 -18.41 11.97
N SER A 71 4.21 -18.93 10.77
CA SER A 71 4.62 -20.25 10.28
C SER A 71 6.03 -20.31 9.66
N GLY A 72 6.77 -19.18 9.57
CA GLY A 72 8.13 -19.15 9.01
C GLY A 72 8.16 -19.14 7.47
N GLY A 73 7.30 -18.34 6.85
CA GLY A 73 7.17 -18.14 5.42
C GLY A 73 7.98 -16.96 4.85
N PRO A 74 7.95 -16.76 3.53
CA PRO A 74 8.64 -15.64 2.89
C PRO A 74 7.97 -14.30 3.21
N CYS A 75 8.75 -13.33 3.73
CA CYS A 75 8.33 -11.94 3.85
C CYS A 75 8.56 -11.19 2.52
N GLY A 76 7.73 -10.17 2.24
CA GLY A 76 7.88 -9.36 1.02
C GLY A 76 7.31 -10.00 -0.24
N LEU A 77 6.53 -11.08 -0.12
CA LEU A 77 5.72 -11.60 -1.24
C LEU A 77 4.76 -10.52 -1.72
N PHE A 78 4.65 -10.35 -3.04
CA PHE A 78 3.72 -9.41 -3.62
C PHE A 78 3.15 -9.86 -4.96
N ASP A 79 1.95 -9.40 -5.27
CA ASP A 79 1.27 -9.57 -6.55
C ASP A 79 0.57 -8.28 -6.96
N LEU A 80 0.52 -8.01 -8.26
CA LEU A 80 -0.28 -6.94 -8.84
C LEU A 80 -1.54 -7.50 -9.48
N ALA A 81 -2.69 -6.90 -9.18
CA ALA A 81 -3.98 -7.32 -9.69
C ALA A 81 -4.87 -6.11 -10.03
N THR A 82 -5.96 -6.36 -10.75
CA THR A 82 -6.95 -5.36 -11.14
C THR A 82 -8.29 -5.71 -10.53
N ILE A 83 -8.93 -4.74 -9.88
CA ILE A 83 -10.25 -4.95 -9.26
C ILE A 83 -11.29 -5.17 -10.36
N ALA A 84 -11.97 -6.31 -10.30
CA ALA A 84 -13.11 -6.67 -11.15
C ALA A 84 -14.43 -6.16 -10.58
N SER A 85 -14.59 -6.19 -9.26
CA SER A 85 -15.75 -5.66 -8.54
C SER A 85 -15.44 -5.39 -7.07
N VAL A 86 -16.25 -4.53 -6.45
CA VAL A 86 -16.23 -4.24 -5.01
C VAL A 86 -17.63 -4.50 -4.47
N SER A 87 -17.74 -5.33 -3.43
CA SER A 87 -19.02 -5.64 -2.76
C SER A 87 -18.82 -5.61 -1.25
N GLY A 88 -19.36 -4.59 -0.58
CA GLY A 88 -19.02 -4.31 0.82
C GLY A 88 -17.50 -4.16 0.97
N ASN A 89 -16.91 -4.94 1.88
CA ASN A 89 -15.46 -4.98 2.10
C ASN A 89 -14.76 -6.16 1.38
N VAL A 90 -15.34 -6.64 0.28
CA VAL A 90 -14.74 -7.70 -0.53
C VAL A 90 -14.35 -7.12 -1.90
N LEU A 91 -13.06 -7.22 -2.21
CA LEU A 91 -12.48 -6.87 -3.51
C LEU A 91 -12.33 -8.15 -4.33
N THR A 92 -13.06 -8.29 -5.42
CA THR A 92 -12.84 -9.39 -6.38
C THR A 92 -11.89 -8.90 -7.46
N VAL A 93 -10.82 -9.64 -7.73
CA VAL A 93 -9.83 -9.30 -8.77
C VAL A 93 -10.02 -10.14 -10.03
N ARG A 94 -9.60 -9.58 -11.17
CA ARG A 94 -9.69 -10.23 -12.49
C ARG A 94 -8.73 -11.41 -12.61
N GLU A 95 -7.56 -11.28 -12.01
CA GLU A 95 -6.46 -12.23 -12.09
C GLU A 95 -6.45 -13.15 -10.86
N ARG A 96 -5.94 -14.37 -11.05
CA ARG A 96 -5.60 -15.25 -9.93
C ARG A 96 -4.27 -14.78 -9.33
N LEU A 97 -4.20 -14.58 -8.02
CA LEU A 97 -2.94 -14.27 -7.35
C LEU A 97 -1.95 -15.43 -7.54
N ALA A 98 -0.69 -15.11 -7.83
CA ALA A 98 0.35 -16.11 -8.05
C ALA A 98 0.83 -16.71 -6.72
N HIS A 99 0.83 -15.89 -5.67
CA HIS A 99 1.27 -16.28 -4.34
C HIS A 99 0.11 -16.60 -3.41
N THR A 100 0.38 -17.48 -2.44
CA THR A 100 -0.50 -17.70 -1.29
C THR A 100 0.05 -16.89 -0.13
N TYR A 101 -0.83 -16.17 0.55
CA TYR A 101 -0.46 -15.25 1.62
C TYR A 101 -0.88 -15.82 2.97
N ASP A 102 -0.01 -15.65 3.97
CA ASP A 102 -0.37 -15.92 5.37
C ASP A 102 -0.74 -14.59 6.04
N LEU A 103 -1.99 -14.47 6.47
CA LEU A 103 -2.51 -13.25 7.08
C LEU A 103 -1.83 -12.89 8.40
N SER A 104 -1.12 -13.83 9.05
CA SER A 104 -0.28 -13.53 10.21
C SER A 104 0.95 -12.68 9.86
N GLY A 105 1.35 -12.63 8.59
CA GLY A 105 2.46 -11.80 8.07
C GLY A 105 2.09 -10.37 7.70
N ALA A 106 1.04 -9.80 8.31
CA ALA A 106 0.57 -8.42 8.07
C ALA A 106 0.37 -8.11 6.57
N VAL A 107 -0.58 -8.81 5.95
CA VAL A 107 -0.91 -8.67 4.53
C VAL A 107 -1.78 -7.43 4.31
N GLN A 108 -1.41 -6.60 3.33
CA GLN A 108 -2.17 -5.41 2.96
C GLN A 108 -2.43 -5.34 1.45
N VAL A 109 -3.52 -4.68 1.09
CA VAL A 109 -3.81 -4.25 -0.28
C VAL A 109 -3.50 -2.76 -0.37
N VAL A 110 -2.68 -2.38 -1.35
CA VAL A 110 -2.31 -0.99 -1.63
C VAL A 110 -2.82 -0.63 -3.02
N ARG A 111 -3.64 0.42 -3.13
CA ARG A 111 -4.06 0.96 -4.43
C ARG A 111 -2.86 1.60 -5.12
N VAL A 112 -2.55 1.13 -6.32
CA VAL A 112 -1.47 1.63 -7.16
C VAL A 112 -1.95 2.93 -7.83
N ALA A 113 -1.21 4.02 -7.64
CA ALA A 113 -1.48 5.24 -8.37
C ALA A 113 -1.04 5.04 -9.83
N THR A 114 -1.93 5.26 -10.79
CA THR A 114 -1.64 5.06 -12.22
C THR A 114 -1.73 6.39 -12.97
N ALA A 115 -0.82 6.61 -13.93
CA ALA A 115 -0.85 7.77 -14.81
C ALA A 115 -0.23 7.46 -16.17
N THR A 116 -0.64 8.17 -17.23
CA THR A 116 0.04 8.06 -18.53
C THR A 116 1.34 8.87 -18.52
N ASN A 117 1.27 10.15 -18.12
CA ASN A 117 2.43 10.99 -17.90
C ASN A 117 2.33 11.61 -16.51
N ALA A 118 3.40 11.55 -15.74
CA ALA A 118 3.43 12.03 -14.36
C ALA A 118 4.63 12.93 -14.09
N ILE A 119 4.45 13.92 -13.21
CA ILE A 119 5.51 14.76 -12.66
C ILE A 119 5.45 14.70 -11.14
N VAL A 120 6.59 14.42 -10.52
CA VAL A 120 6.73 14.45 -9.06
C VAL A 120 7.20 15.85 -8.68
N THR A 121 6.30 16.67 -8.13
CA THR A 121 6.58 18.09 -7.80
C THR A 121 6.92 18.31 -6.33
N GLY A 122 6.57 17.37 -5.45
CA GLY A 122 6.97 17.39 -4.05
C GLY A 122 7.30 16.00 -3.55
N THR A 123 7.96 15.91 -2.39
CA THR A 123 8.44 14.64 -1.86
C THR A 123 7.29 13.64 -1.68
N ILE A 124 7.46 12.44 -2.23
CA ILE A 124 6.51 11.33 -2.02
C ILE A 124 6.97 10.52 -0.82
N SER A 125 6.05 10.26 0.11
CA SER A 125 6.31 9.42 1.29
C SER A 125 5.11 8.56 1.63
N PRO A 126 5.32 7.28 2.00
CA PRO A 126 4.22 6.40 2.36
C PRO A 126 3.69 6.74 3.76
N LEU A 127 2.50 6.23 4.08
CA LEU A 127 2.06 6.16 5.46
C LEU A 127 3.08 5.31 6.26
N PRO A 128 3.53 5.74 7.45
CA PRO A 128 4.39 4.91 8.28
C PRO A 128 3.73 3.56 8.59
N PHE A 129 4.50 2.48 8.55
CA PHE A 129 3.98 1.16 8.89
C PHE A 129 3.52 1.13 10.36
N ASN A 130 2.26 0.76 10.58
CA ASN A 130 1.64 0.77 11.90
C ASN A 130 1.54 -0.62 12.55
N GLY A 131 2.24 -1.61 12.01
CA GLY A 131 2.12 -3.03 12.39
C GLY A 131 1.12 -3.82 11.54
N ARG A 132 0.34 -3.15 10.68
CA ARG A 132 -0.70 -3.80 9.87
C ARG A 132 -0.72 -3.31 8.42
N ILE A 133 -0.61 -2.00 8.20
CA ILE A 133 -0.57 -1.35 6.88
C ILE A 133 0.46 -0.22 6.87
N GLY A 134 0.85 0.23 5.67
CA GLY A 134 1.81 1.31 5.44
C GLY A 134 3.19 0.82 5.00
N GLY A 135 4.15 1.74 4.91
CA GLY A 135 5.55 1.48 4.54
C GLY A 135 5.80 1.25 3.05
N VAL A 136 4.77 1.41 2.19
CA VAL A 136 4.84 1.09 0.75
C VAL A 136 4.49 2.32 -0.08
N VAL A 137 5.37 2.64 -1.03
CA VAL A 137 5.08 3.56 -2.15
C VAL A 137 4.99 2.73 -3.42
N VAL A 138 3.90 2.86 -4.17
CA VAL A 138 3.72 2.15 -5.44
C VAL A 138 2.93 3.00 -6.44
N PHE A 139 3.47 3.17 -7.64
CA PHE A 139 2.77 3.84 -8.72
C PHE A 139 3.25 3.29 -10.06
N GLU A 140 2.39 3.36 -11.07
CA GLU A 140 2.66 2.87 -12.42
C GLU A 140 2.45 4.02 -13.40
N VAL A 141 3.49 4.32 -14.19
CA VAL A 141 3.45 5.36 -15.22
C VAL A 141 3.76 4.72 -16.57
N SER A 142 2.81 4.75 -17.50
CA SER A 142 2.95 4.04 -18.78
C SER A 142 3.73 4.83 -19.84
N GLY A 143 3.80 6.14 -19.70
CA GLY A 143 4.55 7.07 -20.56
C GLY A 143 5.73 7.69 -19.81
N THR A 144 5.75 9.02 -19.70
CA THR A 144 6.88 9.75 -19.12
C THR A 144 6.67 10.07 -17.64
N LEU A 145 7.67 9.75 -16.82
CA LEU A 145 7.78 10.16 -15.43
C LEU A 145 8.90 11.19 -15.27
N GLU A 146 8.55 12.40 -14.82
CA GLU A 146 9.52 13.44 -14.48
C GLU A 146 9.66 13.56 -12.96
N LEU A 147 10.82 13.19 -12.41
CA LEU A 147 11.09 13.33 -10.97
C LEU A 147 11.75 14.68 -10.68
N ARG A 148 10.99 15.65 -10.15
CA ARG A 148 11.52 16.94 -9.66
C ARG A 148 11.68 17.00 -8.15
N ALA A 149 11.23 15.97 -7.44
CA ALA A 149 11.38 15.85 -5.98
C ALA A 149 11.67 14.39 -5.60
N ALA A 150 12.09 14.19 -4.35
CA ALA A 150 12.51 12.89 -3.84
C ALA A 150 11.33 11.94 -3.60
N ILE A 151 11.60 10.64 -3.71
CA ILE A 151 10.73 9.58 -3.20
C ILE A 151 11.46 8.99 -2.01
N THR A 152 10.87 9.07 -0.82
CA THR A 152 11.50 8.59 0.40
C THR A 152 10.54 7.84 1.31
N ALA A 153 10.97 6.64 1.72
CA ALA A 153 10.35 5.84 2.76
C ALA A 153 11.16 5.86 4.07
N THR A 154 12.08 6.83 4.24
CA THR A 154 12.89 6.95 5.46
C THR A 154 11.99 7.05 6.69
N GLY A 155 12.19 6.15 7.66
CA GLY A 155 11.42 6.12 8.90
C GLY A 155 9.99 5.60 8.78
N ALA A 156 9.57 5.15 7.59
CA ALA A 156 8.21 4.63 7.37
C ALA A 156 8.13 3.09 7.39
N GLY A 157 9.25 2.41 7.65
CA GLY A 157 9.33 0.96 7.78
C GLY A 157 8.91 0.46 9.17
N PHE A 158 9.37 -0.74 9.53
CA PHE A 158 9.04 -1.38 10.80
C PHE A 158 9.40 -0.55 12.02
N ARG A 159 8.56 -0.63 13.06
CA ARG A 159 8.78 0.09 14.31
C ARG A 159 9.96 -0.51 15.07
N GLY A 160 10.80 0.36 15.64
CA GLY A 160 11.92 -0.05 16.49
C GLY A 160 11.46 -0.72 17.78
N GLY A 161 12.43 -1.29 18.52
CA GLY A 161 12.17 -1.87 19.83
C GLY A 161 11.77 -0.82 20.87
N VAL A 162 11.06 -1.26 21.91
CA VAL A 162 10.70 -0.42 23.05
C VAL A 162 11.64 -0.75 24.20
N ALA A 163 12.31 0.26 24.75
CA ALA A 163 13.18 0.09 25.92
C ALA A 163 12.40 -0.51 27.10
N ALA A 164 13.09 -1.26 27.95
CA ALA A 164 12.49 -1.79 29.17
C ALA A 164 12.01 -0.62 30.06
N PRO A 165 10.82 -0.71 30.68
CA PRO A 165 10.35 0.32 31.61
C PRO A 165 11.09 0.31 32.96
N GLY A 166 11.91 -0.70 33.26
CA GLY A 166 12.59 -0.88 34.55
C GLY A 166 14.12 -0.74 34.53
N ASN A 167 14.70 -0.63 35.73
CA ASN A 167 16.14 -0.76 35.96
C ASN A 167 16.50 -2.25 35.97
N ALA A 168 16.93 -2.78 34.83
CA ALA A 168 17.48 -4.14 34.79
C ALA A 168 18.67 -4.23 35.76
N PRO A 169 18.68 -5.16 36.74
CA PRO A 169 19.80 -5.28 37.67
C PRO A 169 21.05 -5.75 36.93
N CYS A 170 22.24 -5.33 37.39
CA CYS A 170 23.52 -5.77 36.82
C CYS A 170 23.75 -7.30 36.90
N SER A 171 22.89 -8.03 37.61
CA SER A 171 22.90 -9.49 37.74
C SER A 171 21.98 -10.21 36.74
N ILE A 172 21.40 -9.51 35.75
CA ILE A 172 20.51 -10.15 34.78
C ILE A 172 21.30 -11.18 33.95
N MET A 173 20.88 -12.46 34.02
CA MET A 173 21.47 -13.54 33.20
C MET A 173 20.58 -13.94 32.02
N THR A 174 19.35 -13.42 31.98
CA THR A 174 18.37 -13.70 30.93
C THR A 174 18.36 -12.55 29.93
N LEU A 175 18.95 -12.77 28.74
CA LEU A 175 19.05 -11.76 27.68
C LEU A 175 17.90 -11.87 26.65
N ILE A 176 17.11 -12.94 26.73
CA ILE A 176 15.94 -13.20 25.88
C ILE A 176 14.86 -13.80 26.78
N GLY A 177 13.65 -13.25 26.73
CA GLY A 177 12.54 -13.68 27.58
C GLY A 177 11.18 -13.31 26.97
N PRO A 178 10.08 -13.67 27.65
CA PRO A 178 8.74 -13.49 27.13
C PRO A 178 8.35 -12.01 26.98
N ASN A 179 7.42 -11.75 26.05
CA ASN A 179 6.88 -10.42 25.79
C ASN A 179 6.27 -9.81 27.07
N GLY A 180 6.74 -8.62 27.47
CA GLY A 180 6.19 -7.87 28.63
C GLY A 180 6.98 -8.02 29.93
N SER A 181 8.15 -8.66 29.90
CA SER A 181 9.08 -8.67 31.05
C SER A 181 9.48 -7.25 31.43
N ALA A 182 9.42 -6.91 32.73
CA ALA A 182 9.76 -5.56 33.22
C ALA A 182 11.25 -5.21 33.03
N ASP A 183 12.10 -6.23 32.98
CA ASP A 183 13.56 -6.11 32.92
C ASP A 183 14.13 -6.25 31.50
N LEU A 184 13.29 -6.52 30.48
CA LEU A 184 13.74 -6.76 29.11
C LEU A 184 13.12 -5.74 28.15
N ALA A 185 13.96 -5.20 27.26
CA ALA A 185 13.49 -4.39 26.16
C ALA A 185 12.71 -5.25 25.17
N ARG A 186 11.63 -4.70 24.61
CA ARG A 186 10.89 -5.35 23.53
C ARG A 186 11.66 -5.17 22.23
N ARG A 187 11.86 -6.27 21.50
CA ARG A 187 12.41 -6.24 20.14
C ARG A 187 11.51 -5.41 19.23
N GLY A 188 12.10 -4.72 18.26
CA GLY A 188 11.34 -4.05 17.20
C GLY A 188 10.62 -5.04 16.29
N GLU A 189 9.72 -4.50 15.49
CA GLU A 189 9.15 -5.23 14.37
C GLU A 189 10.29 -5.55 13.39
N GLY A 190 10.42 -6.83 13.04
CA GLY A 190 11.43 -7.30 12.12
C GLY A 190 10.81 -8.32 11.17
N ILE A 191 11.58 -8.70 10.15
CA ILE A 191 11.14 -9.75 9.23
C ILE A 191 10.91 -11.07 9.97
N VAL A 192 11.67 -11.38 11.03
CA VAL A 192 11.49 -12.61 11.82
C VAL A 192 10.48 -12.34 12.94
N PHE A 193 9.32 -12.98 12.87
CA PHE A 193 8.45 -13.14 14.02
C PHE A 193 9.15 -14.02 15.06
N CYS A 194 9.36 -13.52 16.28
CA CYS A 194 9.81 -14.37 17.38
C CYS A 194 8.55 -14.96 18.01
N PRO A 195 8.25 -16.27 17.80
CA PRO A 195 7.11 -16.88 18.43
C PRO A 195 7.24 -16.75 19.95
N PRO A 196 6.13 -16.52 20.69
CA PRO A 196 6.18 -16.57 22.14
C PRO A 196 6.77 -17.92 22.54
N ALA A 197 7.77 -17.92 23.42
CA ALA A 197 8.35 -19.14 23.93
C ALA A 197 7.21 -20.00 24.49
N THR A 198 6.89 -21.10 23.82
CA THR A 198 5.99 -22.10 24.35
C THR A 198 6.73 -22.73 25.52
N GLY A 199 6.32 -22.38 26.74
CA GLY A 199 6.80 -23.06 27.93
C GLY A 199 6.38 -24.52 27.83
N SER A 200 7.31 -25.40 27.45
CA SER A 200 7.17 -26.82 27.69
C SER A 200 7.35 -27.04 29.18
N GLY A 201 6.25 -27.33 29.88
CA GLY A 201 6.28 -27.92 31.21
C GLY A 201 6.79 -29.36 31.17
#